data_AF-A0A946S6H8-F1
#
_entry.id   AF-A0A946S6H8-F1
#
_cell.length_a   1.000
_cell.length_b   1.000
_cell.length_c   1.000
_cell.angle_alpha   90.00
_cell.angle_beta   90.00
_cell.angle_gamma   90.00
#
_symmetry.space_group_name_H-M   'P 1'
#
loop_
_entity.id
_entity.type
_entity.pdbx_description
1 polymer ?
#
loop_
_entity_poly.entity_id
_entity_poly.type
_entity_poly.pdbx_seq_one_letter_code
_entity_poly.pdbx_strand_id
1 'polypeptide(L)'
;MHVRVQNIKPKYMSELEVSGSDIYLQNEIIFQKGKKYLLKANSGHGKSSILNFIYDCNKNYTGKIIFEGNEDDSIISVRRKKLSYV
;
A
#
# COMPACT_ATOMS: atom_id res chain seq x y z
N MET A 1 -2.59 4.78 13.95
CA MET A 1 -1.73 4.13 12.95
C MET A 1 -1.93 4.86 11.64
N HIS A 2 -0.86 5.47 11.16
CA HIS A 2 -0.78 5.99 9.80
C HIS A 2 -0.08 4.94 8.95
N VAL A 3 -0.47 4.80 7.69
CA VAL A 3 0.24 3.92 6.75
C VAL A 3 0.91 4.80 5.73
N ARG A 4 2.25 4.83 5.74
CA ARG A 4 3.04 5.52 4.73
C ARG A 4 3.43 4.55 3.63
N VAL A 5 3.26 4.99 2.40
CA VAL A 5 3.52 4.23 1.18
C VAL A 5 4.49 5.08 0.38
N GLN A 6 5.69 4.58 0.13
CA GLN A 6 6.78 5.34 -0.48
C GLN A 6 7.36 4.60 -1.68
N ASN A 7 7.32 5.26 -2.83
CA ASN A 7 7.85 4.80 -4.11
C ASN A 7 7.45 3.35 -4.44
N ILE A 8 6.19 3.02 -4.19
CA ILE A 8 5.68 1.66 -4.42
C ILE A 8 5.48 1.42 -5.90
N LYS A 9 5.92 0.25 -6.39
CA LYS A 9 5.60 -0.24 -7.73
C LYS A 9 5.53 -1.77 -7.76
N PRO A 10 4.48 -2.39 -8.32
CA PRO A 10 4.48 -3.83 -8.59
C PRO A 10 5.64 -4.22 -9.52
N LYS A 11 6.42 -5.25 -9.20
CA LYS A 11 7.60 -5.63 -10.03
C LYS A 11 7.23 -6.11 -11.44
N TYR A 12 6.02 -6.62 -11.60
CA TYR A 12 5.49 -7.14 -12.86
C TYR A 12 4.78 -6.06 -13.72
N MET A 13 4.73 -4.80 -13.26
CA MET A 13 4.24 -3.68 -14.06
C MET A 13 5.39 -2.80 -14.51
N SER A 14 5.31 -2.33 -15.74
CA SER A 14 6.20 -1.31 -16.29
C SER A 14 5.94 0.06 -15.65
N GLU A 15 6.93 0.96 -15.71
CA GLU A 15 6.75 2.33 -15.22
C GLU A 15 5.72 3.10 -16.04
N LEU A 16 5.64 2.84 -17.35
CA LEU A 16 4.67 3.48 -18.24
C LEU A 16 3.23 3.19 -17.82
N GLU A 17 2.93 1.94 -17.43
CA GLU A 17 1.59 1.50 -16.99
C GLU A 17 1.11 2.19 -15.71
N VAL A 18 2.04 2.66 -14.87
CA VAL A 18 1.74 3.23 -13.56
C VAL A 18 2.10 4.70 -13.43
N SER A 19 2.66 5.31 -14.48
CA SER A 19 3.17 6.68 -14.48
C SER A 19 2.12 7.74 -14.13
N GLY A 20 0.87 7.54 -14.54
CA GLY A 20 -0.26 8.41 -14.22
C GLY A 20 -0.97 8.06 -12.90
N SER A 21 -0.40 7.19 -12.07
CA SER A 21 -1.02 6.79 -10.80
C SER A 21 -0.72 7.80 -9.70
N ASP A 22 -1.78 8.24 -9.00
CA ASP A 22 -1.64 8.99 -7.74
C ASP A 22 -1.14 8.12 -6.58
N ILE A 23 -0.80 6.85 -6.85
CA ILE A 23 -0.37 5.87 -5.85
C ILE A 23 1.03 5.36 -6.13
N TYR A 24 1.22 4.79 -7.31
CA TYR A 24 2.48 4.18 -7.69
C TYR A 24 3.52 5.23 -8.07
N LEU A 25 4.79 4.93 -7.82
CA LEU A 25 5.94 5.81 -8.07
C LEU A 25 5.91 7.16 -7.32
N GLN A 26 4.89 7.40 -6.48
CA GLN A 26 4.82 8.59 -5.66
C GLN A 26 5.85 8.51 -4.54
N ASN A 27 6.55 9.63 -4.30
CA ASN A 27 7.56 9.72 -3.26
C ASN A 27 6.99 9.32 -1.88
N GLU A 28 5.80 9.82 -1.57
CA GLU A 28 5.12 9.50 -0.32
C GLU A 28 3.60 9.69 -0.42
N ILE A 29 2.87 8.75 0.17
CA ILE A 29 1.43 8.81 0.39
C ILE A 29 1.13 8.34 1.81
N ILE A 30 0.23 9.04 2.49
CA ILE A 30 -0.11 8.77 3.88
C ILE A 30 -1.61 8.49 4.01
N PHE A 31 -1.94 7.25 4.35
CA PHE A 31 -3.29 6.88 4.79
C PHE A 31 -3.43 7.17 6.28
N GLN A 32 -4.38 8.05 6.63
CA GLN A 32 -4.61 8.52 7.98
C GLN A 32 -5.69 7.70 8.69
N LYS A 33 -5.50 7.49 10.00
CA LYS A 33 -6.49 6.81 10.85
C LYS A 33 -7.83 7.56 10.80
N GLY A 34 -8.92 6.82 10.59
CA GLY A 34 -10.28 7.37 10.60
C GLY A 34 -10.71 8.05 9.29
N LYS A 35 -9.85 8.12 8.29
CA LYS A 35 -10.20 8.61 6.95
C LYS A 35 -10.69 7.46 6.06
N LYS A 36 -11.53 7.80 5.08
CA LYS A 36 -12.02 6.88 4.04
C LYS A 36 -11.40 7.30 2.71
N TYR A 37 -10.92 6.33 1.95
CA TYR A 37 -10.24 6.55 0.68
C TYR A 37 -10.92 5.70 -0.40
N LEU A 38 -11.05 6.27 -1.60
CA LEU A 38 -11.57 5.58 -2.77
C LEU A 38 -10.41 5.29 -3.72
N LEU A 39 -10.15 4.01 -3.98
CA LEU A 39 -9.19 3.58 -5.00
C LEU A 39 -9.91 3.43 -6.35
N LYS A 40 -9.64 4.34 -7.29
CA LYS A 40 -10.23 4.32 -8.63
C LYS A 40 -9.16 4.14 -9.70
N ALA A 41 -9.33 3.11 -10.52
CA ALA A 41 -8.53 2.83 -11.72
C ALA A 41 -9.25 1.78 -12.57
N ASN A 42 -8.82 1.57 -13.82
CA ASN A 42 -9.33 0.49 -14.68
C ASN A 42 -8.88 -0.90 -14.20
N SER A 43 -9.53 -1.96 -14.67
CA SER A 43 -9.07 -3.33 -14.37
C SER A 43 -7.61 -3.53 -14.80
N GLY A 44 -6.86 -4.35 -14.08
CA GLY A 44 -5.42 -4.56 -14.35
C GLY A 44 -4.48 -3.45 -13.86
N HIS A 45 -4.96 -2.28 -13.43
CA HIS A 45 -4.10 -1.15 -13.01
C HIS A 45 -3.72 -1.18 -11.52
N GLY A 46 -3.64 -2.37 -10.94
CA GLY A 46 -3.03 -2.57 -9.62
C GLY A 46 -3.90 -2.19 -8.40
N LYS A 47 -5.21 -1.93 -8.54
CA LYS A 47 -6.08 -1.63 -7.38
C LYS A 47 -6.01 -2.69 -6.27
N SER A 48 -6.15 -3.96 -6.63
CA SER A 48 -6.06 -5.07 -5.66
C SER A 48 -4.62 -5.32 -5.21
N SER A 49 -3.65 -5.01 -6.08
CA SER A 49 -2.22 -5.17 -5.78
C SER A 49 -1.78 -4.26 -4.65
N ILE A 50 -2.12 -2.96 -4.67
CA ILE A 50 -1.75 -2.05 -3.58
C ILE A 50 -2.35 -2.48 -2.24
N LEU A 51 -3.60 -2.96 -2.24
CA LEU A 51 -4.22 -3.51 -1.03
C LEU A 51 -3.43 -4.73 -0.53
N ASN A 52 -3.11 -5.69 -1.41
CA ASN A 52 -2.31 -6.85 -1.05
C ASN A 52 -0.92 -6.49 -0.50
N PHE A 53 -0.32 -5.39 -0.97
CA PHE A 53 0.95 -4.91 -0.45
C PHE A 53 0.80 -4.30 0.94
N ILE A 54 -0.23 -3.46 1.15
CA ILE A 54 -0.55 -2.89 2.46
C ILE A 54 -0.90 -3.98 3.48
N TYR A 55 -1.61 -5.03 3.08
CA TYR A 55 -1.89 -6.16 3.97
C TYR A 55 -0.71 -7.12 4.12
N ASP A 56 0.44 -6.87 3.48
CA ASP A 56 1.60 -7.77 3.46
C ASP A 56 1.26 -9.20 2.95
N CYS A 57 0.25 -9.32 2.08
CA CYS A 57 -0.13 -10.57 1.42
C CYS A 57 0.82 -10.90 0.26
N ASN A 58 1.40 -9.89 -0.37
CA ASN A 58 2.30 -10.05 -1.51
C ASN A 58 3.44 -9.03 -1.40
N LYS A 59 4.70 -9.49 -1.49
CA LYS A 59 5.91 -8.66 -1.43
C LYS A 59 6.55 -8.42 -2.79
N ASN A 60 5.84 -8.71 -3.88
CA ASN A 60 6.33 -8.55 -5.25
C ASN A 60 6.23 -7.09 -5.73
N TYR A 61 6.82 -6.17 -4.96
CA TYR A 61 6.87 -4.75 -5.24
C TYR A 61 8.25 -4.16 -4.90
N THR A 62 8.55 -2.98 -5.43
CA THR A 62 9.67 -2.11 -4.99
C THR A 62 9.12 -0.98 -4.14
N GLY A 63 9.96 -0.33 -3.33
CA GLY A 63 9.56 0.75 -2.43
C GLY A 63 9.36 0.27 -1.00
N LYS A 64 8.65 1.06 -0.18
CA LYS A 64 8.46 0.80 1.25
C LYS A 64 7.02 1.09 1.69
N ILE A 65 6.51 0.25 2.59
CA ILE A 65 5.26 0.48 3.32
C ILE A 65 5.59 0.49 4.81
N ILE A 66 5.26 1.57 5.50
CA ILE A 66 5.62 1.81 6.89
C ILE A 66 4.33 2.04 7.70
N PHE A 67 4.17 1.27 8.78
CA PHE A 67 3.04 1.38 9.71
C PHE A 67 3.48 2.21 10.92
N GLU A 68 3.15 3.49 10.92
CA GLU A 68 3.58 4.40 11.99
C GLU A 68 2.71 4.30 13.25
N GLY A 69 3.38 4.41 14.39
CA GLY A 69 2.78 4.30 15.72
C GLY A 69 2.74 2.88 16.29
N ASN A 70 3.62 2.00 15.80
CA ASN A 70 3.81 0.61 16.23
C ASN A 70 5.28 0.19 15.98
N GLU A 71 6.23 0.81 16.68
CA GLU A 71 7.68 0.59 16.42
C GLU A 71 8.15 -0.83 16.81
N ASP A 72 7.47 -1.47 17.77
CA ASP A 72 7.80 -2.82 18.27
C ASP A 72 6.88 -3.94 17.75
N ASP A 73 5.89 -3.60 16.92
CA ASP A 73 4.84 -4.55 16.52
C ASP A 73 5.19 -5.17 15.16
N SER A 74 5.46 -6.48 15.15
CA SER A 74 5.65 -7.25 13.91
C SER A 74 4.51 -7.02 12.91
N ILE A 75 4.78 -7.12 11.61
CA ILE A 75 3.71 -7.02 10.59
C ILE A 75 2.55 -8.02 10.83
N ILE A 76 2.86 -9.17 11.43
CA ILE A 76 1.88 -10.20 11.81
C ILE A 76 0.94 -9.68 12.92
N SER A 77 1.46 -8.98 13.94
CA SER A 77 0.64 -8.42 15.01
C SER A 77 -0.20 -7.24 14.51
N VAL A 78 0.36 -6.39 13.65
CA VAL A 78 -0.39 -5.33 12.97
C VAL A 78 -1.58 -5.91 12.18
N ARG A 79 -1.37 -6.98 11.42
CA ARG A 79 -2.43 -7.68 10.67
C ARG A 79 -3.54 -8.25 11.55
N ARG A 80 -3.21 -8.76 12.75
CA ARG A 80 -4.22 -9.35 13.65
C ARG A 80 -5.00 -8.32 14.45
N LYS A 81 -4.38 -7.18 14.78
CA LYS A 81 -4.94 -6.22 15.76
C LYS A 81 -5.43 -4.91 15.13
N LYS A 82 -4.87 -4.50 14.00
CA LYS A 82 -5.02 -3.12 13.47
C LYS A 82 -5.46 -3.05 12.01
N LEU A 83 -5.24 -4.10 11.23
CA LEU A 83 -5.71 -4.21 9.85
C LEU A 83 -6.83 -5.25 9.79
N SER A 84 -7.94 -4.92 9.15
CA SER A 84 -9.05 -5.85 8.93
C SER A 84 -9.32 -5.94 7.44
N TYR A 85 -9.38 -7.17 6.92
CA TYR A 85 -9.83 -7.47 5.56
C TYR A 85 -11.16 -8.21 5.70
N VAL A 86 -12.25 -7.60 5.20
CA VAL A 86 -13.60 -8.18 5.20
C VAL A 86 -13.93 -8.58 3.76
#